data_AF-A0A536HM50-F1
#
_entry.id   AF-A0A536HM50-F1
#
_cell.length_a   1.000
_cell.length_b   1.000
_cell.length_c   1.000
_cell.angle_alpha   90.00
_cell.angle_beta   90.00
_cell.angle_gamma   90.00
#
_symmetry.space_group_name_H-M   'P 1'
#
loop_
_entity.id
_entity.type
_entity.pdbx_description
1 polymer ?
#
loop_
_entity_poly.entity_id
_entity_poly.type
_entity_poly.pdbx_seq_one_letter_code
_entity_poly.pdbx_strand_id
1 'polypeptide(L)' 'VRMENLRASASHTTCYWKGEASYYDVVVGDKVNKDAAWYYPDPSPAAARIKDRVAFWHGVKVESAEPTAR' A
#
# COMPACT_ATOMS: atom_id res chain seq x y z
N VAL A 1 -7.32 5.88 1.32
CA VAL A 1 -6.28 5.83 0.26
C VAL A 1 -6.97 6.00 -1.08
N ARG A 2 -6.45 6.83 -1.98
CA ARG A 2 -6.98 6.92 -3.35
C ARG A 2 -6.39 5.77 -4.17
N MET A 3 -7.22 4.79 -4.51
CA MET A 3 -6.77 3.58 -5.23
C MET A 3 -6.29 3.89 -6.66
N GLU A 4 -6.73 5.00 -7.25
CA GLU A 4 -6.26 5.48 -8.56
C GLU A 4 -4.74 5.74 -8.63
N ASN A 5 -4.12 6.04 -7.48
CA ASN A 5 -2.67 6.26 -7.37
C ASN A 5 -1.90 4.96 -7.13
N LEU A 6 -2.56 3.80 -7.12
CA LEU A 6 -1.93 2.50 -6.88
C LEU A 6 -2.04 1.63 -8.14
N ARG A 7 -0.89 1.17 -8.63
CA ARG A 7 -0.83 0.21 -9.74
C ARG A 7 -0.26 -1.11 -9.24
N ALA A 8 -0.92 -2.22 -9.55
CA ALA A 8 -0.48 -3.55 -9.13
C ALA A 8 0.96 -3.83 -9.61
N SER A 9 1.80 -4.33 -8.70
CA SER A 9 3.14 -4.81 -9.00
C SER A 9 3.15 -6.34 -8.96
N ALA A 10 4.09 -6.94 -9.69
CA ALA A 10 4.36 -8.37 -9.60
C ALA A 10 5.22 -8.73 -8.37
N SER A 11 5.75 -7.74 -7.65
CA SER A 11 6.59 -7.94 -6.48
C SER A 11 5.79 -8.50 -5.30
N HIS A 12 6.37 -9.51 -4.65
CA HIS A 12 5.83 -10.15 -3.45
C HIS A 12 6.96 -10.44 -2.47
N THR A 13 6.68 -10.38 -1.17
CA THR A 13 7.63 -10.79 -0.13
C THR A 13 6.92 -11.62 0.95
N THR A 14 7.64 -12.58 1.52
CA THR A 14 7.07 -13.47 2.55
C THR A 14 7.60 -13.08 3.92
N CYS A 15 6.70 -12.84 4.86
CA CYS A 15 7.03 -12.61 6.26
C CYS A 15 6.51 -13.78 7.09
N TYR A 16 7.41 -14.42 7.86
CA TYR A 16 7.12 -15.66 8.58
C TYR A 16 5.89 -15.60 9.50
N TRP A 17 5.57 -14.43 10.05
CA TRP A 17 4.45 -14.27 10.97
C TRP A 17 3.29 -13.47 10.41
N LYS A 18 3.46 -12.71 9.31
CA LYS A 18 2.38 -11.91 8.73
C LYS A 18 1.73 -12.58 7.52
N GLY A 19 2.44 -13.44 6.81
CA GLY A 19 2.00 -14.01 5.53
C GLY A 19 2.73 -13.39 4.33
N GLU A 20 2.13 -13.50 3.16
CA GLU A 20 2.64 -12.91 1.91
C GLU A 20 2.19 -11.45 1.78
N ALA A 21 3.12 -10.56 1.47
CA ALA A 21 2.86 -9.18 1.13
C ALA A 21 2.86 -9.03 -0.40
N SER A 22 1.83 -8.39 -0.93
CA SER A 22 1.76 -7.93 -2.32
C SER A 22 2.03 -6.44 -2.40
N TYR A 23 2.64 -5.99 -3.48
CA TYR A 23 3.07 -4.60 -3.65
C TYR A 23 2.27 -3.85 -4.72
N TYR A 24 2.25 -2.53 -4.56
CA TYR A 24 1.78 -1.57 -5.55
C TYR A 24 2.92 -0.60 -5.88
N ASP A 25 3.00 -0.20 -7.14
CA ASP A 25 3.66 1.05 -7.50
C ASP A 25 2.75 2.22 -7.12
N VAL A 26 3.32 3.28 -6.56
CA VAL A 26 2.61 4.54 -6.32
C VAL A 26 2.80 5.44 -7.54
N VAL A 27 1.71 5.79 -8.20
CA VAL A 27 1.70 6.62 -9.41
C VAL A 27 0.99 7.94 -9.11
N VAL A 28 1.67 9.06 -9.32
CA VAL A 28 1.11 10.41 -9.11
C VAL A 28 1.53 11.30 -10.28
N GLY A 29 0.56 11.65 -11.12
CA GLY A 29 0.86 12.25 -12.43
C GLY A 29 1.76 11.33 -13.25
N ASP A 30 2.86 11.88 -13.78
CA ASP A 30 3.82 11.12 -14.59
C ASP A 30 4.91 10.40 -13.76
N LYS A 31 4.88 10.52 -12.43
CA LYS A 31 5.87 9.92 -11.54
C LYS A 31 5.41 8.56 -11.06
N VAL A 32 6.32 7.58 -11.16
CA VAL A 32 6.13 6.22 -10.64
C VAL A 32 7.16 5.96 -9.54
N ASN A 33 6.69 5.65 -8.34
CA ASN A 33 7.50 5.17 -7.24
C ASN A 33 7.28 3.65 -7.10
N LYS A 34 8.26 2.88 -7.57
CA LYS A 34 8.15 1.43 -7.70
C LYS A 34 8.03 0.75 -6.34
N ASP A 35 7.10 -0.19 -6.23
CA ASP A 35 6.86 -0.99 -5.04
C ASP A 35 6.66 -0.16 -3.76
N ALA A 36 6.26 1.12 -3.86
CA ALA A 36 6.23 2.07 -2.74
C ALA A 36 5.01 1.95 -1.82
N ALA A 37 4.14 0.99 -2.08
CA ALA A 37 3.07 0.60 -1.20
C ALA A 37 2.92 -0.92 -1.16
N TRP A 38 2.45 -1.46 -0.05
CA TRP A 38 2.20 -2.90 0.08
C TRP A 38 1.02 -3.20 1.00
N TYR A 39 0.49 -4.41 0.87
CA TYR A 39 -0.62 -4.92 1.64
C TYR A 39 -0.49 -6.44 1.79
N TYR A 40 -1.25 -7.01 2.73
CA TYR A 40 -1.31 -8.45 2.94
C TYR A 40 -2.70 -8.93 2.51
N PRO A 41 -2.85 -9.61 1.34
CA PRO A 41 -4.15 -10.09 0.88
C PRO A 41 -4.74 -11.15 1.81
N ASP A 42 -3.88 -12.02 2.36
CA ASP A 42 -4.24 -13.04 3.33
C ASP A 42 -3.27 -13.03 4.52
N PRO A 43 -3.43 -12.10 5.48
CA PRO A 43 -2.56 -12.02 6.63
C PRO A 43 -2.84 -13.18 7.60
N SER A 44 -1.80 -13.60 8.33
CA SER A 44 -1.95 -14.60 9.38
C SER A 44 -2.95 -14.16 10.47
N PRO A 45 -3.50 -15.10 11.27
CA PRO A 45 -4.40 -14.76 12.37
C PRO A 45 -3.79 -13.76 13.37
N ALA A 46 -2.47 -13.85 13.63
CA ALA A 46 -1.76 -12.92 14.50
C ALA A 46 -1.68 -11.50 13.92
N ALA A 47 -1.77 -11.37 12.59
CA ALA A 47 -1.73 -10.12 11.85
C ALA A 47 -3.11 -9.71 11.30
N ALA A 48 -4.21 -10.34 11.72
CA ALA A 48 -5.55 -10.08 11.16
C ALA A 48 -5.96 -8.59 11.18
N ARG A 49 -5.45 -7.81 12.13
CA ARG A 49 -5.73 -6.36 12.25
C ARG A 49 -5.22 -5.51 11.08
N ILE A 50 -4.25 -6.02 10.30
CA ILE A 50 -3.69 -5.32 9.12
C ILE A 50 -4.33 -5.77 7.81
N LYS A 51 -5.31 -6.69 7.85
CA LYS A 51 -6.11 -7.03 6.67
C LYS A 51 -6.78 -5.78 6.10
N ASP A 52 -6.86 -5.71 4.77
CA ASP A 52 -7.47 -4.61 4.02
C ASP A 52 -6.82 -3.24 4.27
N ARG A 53 -5.57 -3.22 4.78
CA ARG A 53 -4.77 -2.00 4.94
C ARG A 53 -3.63 -1.96 3.94
N VAL A 54 -3.30 -0.74 3.54
CA VAL A 54 -2.14 -0.43 2.70
C VAL A 54 -1.13 0.34 3.53
N ALA A 55 0.13 -0.09 3.50
CA ALA A 55 1.26 0.60 4.08
C ALA A 55 2.12 1.24 2.98
N PHE A 56 2.86 2.29 3.35
CA PHE A 56 3.64 3.11 2.42
C PHE A 56 5.06 3.31 2.94
N TRP A 57 6.02 3.41 2.02
CA TRP A 57 7.45 3.62 2.30
C TRP A 57 8.11 4.38 1.12
N HIS A 58 9.44 4.39 1.04
CA HIS A 58 10.19 4.99 -0.08
C HIS A 58 9.87 6.49 -0.30
N GLY A 59 9.80 7.25 0.79
CA GLY A 59 9.56 8.70 0.74
C GLY A 59 8.11 9.09 0.40
N VAL A 60 7.16 8.16 0.40
CA VAL A 60 5.74 8.49 0.26
C VAL A 60 5.27 9.27 1.49
N LYS A 61 4.73 10.47 1.26
CA LYS A 61 4.02 11.26 2.26
C LYS A 61 2.52 11.05 2.07
N VAL A 62 1.83 10.66 3.15
CA VAL A 62 0.38 10.49 3.16
C VAL A 62 -0.25 11.68 3.86
N GLU A 63 -1.10 12.41 3.15
CA GLU A 63 -1.82 13.56 3.67
C GLU A 63 -3.33 13.29 3.56
N SER A 64 -4.08 13.71 4.57
CA SER A 64 -5.53 13.77 4.47
C SER A 64 -5.91 14.90 3.54
N ALA A 65 -6.65 14.60 2.47
CA ALA A 65 -7.35 15.66 1.76
C ALA A 65 -8.40 16.21 2.72
N GLU A 66 -8.18 17.39 3.29
CA GLU A 66 -9.24 18.09 4.00
C GLU A 66 -10.43 18.28 3.04
N PRO A 67 -11.67 18.19 3.51
CA PRO A 67 -12.78 18.64 2.70
C PRO A 67 -12.57 20.14 2.50
N THR A 68 -12.20 20.56 1.29
CA THR A 68 -12.24 21.97 0.92
C THR A 68 -13.64 22.47 1.26
N ALA A 69 -13.74 23.26 2.33
CA ALA A 69 -14.96 23.93 2.71
C ALA A 69 -15.44 24.75 1.50
N ARG A 70 -16.71 24.55 1.13
CA ARG A 70 -17.40 25.39 0.15
C ARG A 70 -17.59 26.79 0.69
#